data_AF-A0A3M1LUC8-F1
#
_entry.id   AF-A0A3M1LUC8-F1
#
_cell.length_a   1.000
_cell.length_b   1.000
_cell.length_c   1.000
_cell.angle_alpha   90.00
_cell.angle_beta   90.00
_cell.angle_gamma   90.00
#
_symmetry.space_group_name_H-M   'P 1'
#
loop_
_entity.id
_entity.type
_entity.pdbx_description
1 polymer ?
#
loop_
_entity_poly.entity_id
_entity_poly.type
_entity_poly.pdbx_seq_one_letter_code
_entity_poly.pdbx_strand_id
1 'polypeptide(L)'
;MYKTTGFISFLLRRITGIALVLYLFLHILVIGSATGGPDSFNATLDFVQQPIFKLAEIALLAAVVYHAVDGIRLLIVHYLNVPEYNRSLFYAILVVAVILTIAGGVPILLFMLGGQV
;
A
#
# COMPACT_ATOMS: atom_id res chain seq x y z
N MET A 1 -2.94 -7.89 -26.19
CA MET A 1 -3.65 -8.45 -25.02
C MET A 1 -3.22 -7.83 -23.69
N TYR A 2 -1.92 -7.61 -23.44
CA TYR A 2 -1.37 -7.11 -22.15
C TYR A 2 -1.51 -5.60 -21.87
N LYS A 3 -2.07 -4.81 -22.80
CA LYS A 3 -2.24 -3.34 -22.64
C LYS A 3 -3.65 -2.92 -22.26
N THR A 4 -4.57 -3.87 -22.00
CA THR A 4 -5.95 -3.53 -21.62
C THR A 4 -5.98 -3.04 -20.17
N THR A 5 -6.90 -2.13 -19.85
CA THR A 5 -7.08 -1.64 -18.48
C THR A 5 -7.40 -2.76 -17.50
N GLY A 6 -8.16 -3.77 -17.93
CA GLY A 6 -8.45 -4.96 -17.14
C GLY A 6 -7.19 -5.78 -16.82
N PHE A 7 -6.30 -6.01 -17.79
CA PHE A 7 -5.05 -6.73 -17.55
C PHE A 7 -4.10 -5.96 -16.63
N ILE A 8 -3.95 -4.65 -16.86
CA ILE A 8 -3.12 -3.77 -16.01
C ILE A 8 -3.63 -3.81 -14.56
N SER A 9 -4.95 -3.65 -14.37
CA SER A 9 -5.55 -3.72 -13.04
C SER A 9 -5.30 -5.06 -12.36
N PHE A 10 -5.51 -6.16 -13.08
CA PHE A 10 -5.26 -7.50 -12.57
C PHE A 10 -3.80 -7.67 -12.11
N LEU A 11 -2.85 -7.25 -12.96
CA LEU A 11 -1.42 -7.39 -12.69
C LEU A 11 -1.01 -6.58 -11.47
N LEU A 12 -1.40 -5.30 -11.42
CA LEU A 12 -1.10 -4.43 -10.29
C LEU A 12 -1.67 -5.00 -9.00
N ARG A 13 -2.94 -5.46 -8.99
CA ARG A 13 -3.57 -5.99 -7.77
C ARG A 13 -2.89 -7.27 -7.28
N ARG A 14 -2.40 -8.11 -8.19
CA ARG A 14 -1.65 -9.33 -7.86
C ARG A 14 -0.29 -8.99 -7.26
N ILE A 15 0.45 -8.07 -7.88
CA ILE A 15 1.76 -7.64 -7.39
C ILE A 15 1.62 -6.99 -6.01
N THR A 16 0.67 -6.07 -5.83
CA THR A 16 0.43 -5.46 -4.51
C THR A 16 0.01 -6.50 -3.48
N GLY A 17 -0.87 -7.45 -3.82
CA GLY A 17 -1.25 -8.53 -2.91
C GLY A 17 -0.07 -9.38 -2.44
N ILE A 18 0.85 -9.74 -3.35
CA ILE A 18 2.08 -10.47 -3.01
C ILE A 18 2.97 -9.60 -2.11
N ALA A 19 3.16 -8.32 -2.43
CA ALA A 19 3.93 -7.39 -1.62
C ALA A 19 3.36 -7.26 -0.19
N LEU A 20 2.02 -7.20 -0.05
CA LEU A 20 1.35 -7.13 1.25
C LEU A 20 1.53 -8.40 2.07
N VAL A 21 1.50 -9.57 1.44
CA VAL A 21 1.78 -10.84 2.13
C VAL A 21 3.22 -10.86 2.65
N LEU A 22 4.20 -10.47 1.83
CA LEU A 22 5.60 -10.38 2.26
C LEU A 22 5.77 -9.35 3.40
N TYR A 23 5.12 -8.18 3.27
CA TYR A 23 5.10 -7.18 4.32
C TYR A 23 4.49 -7.72 5.62
N LEU A 24 3.41 -8.49 5.55
CA LEU A 24 2.77 -9.05 6.74
C LEU A 24 3.73 -9.92 7.56
N PHE A 25 4.58 -10.74 6.91
CA PHE A 25 5.62 -11.49 7.62
C PHE A 25 6.63 -10.57 8.31
N LEU A 26 7.16 -9.57 7.60
CA LEU A 26 8.08 -8.60 8.18
C LEU A 26 7.44 -7.82 9.34
N HIS A 27 6.19 -7.42 9.19
CA HIS A 27 5.42 -6.67 10.19
C HIS A 27 5.24 -7.49 11.47
N ILE A 28 4.91 -8.78 11.35
CA ILE A 28 4.80 -9.69 12.49
C ILE A 28 6.14 -9.86 13.19
N LEU A 29 7.27 -9.91 12.47
CA LEU A 29 8.61 -9.99 13.07
C LEU A 29 8.95 -8.71 13.85
N VAL A 30 8.66 -7.54 13.28
CA VAL A 30 8.90 -6.24 13.93
C VAL A 30 8.08 -6.10 15.21
N ILE A 31 6.77 -6.34 15.15
CA ILE A 31 5.90 -6.26 16.34
C ILE A 31 6.22 -7.40 17.33
N GLY A 32 6.56 -8.59 16.83
CA GLY A 32 6.94 -9.74 17.63
C GLY A 32 8.21 -9.53 18.46
N SER A 33 9.13 -8.65 18.02
CA SER A 33 10.31 -8.27 18.80
C SER A 33 9.97 -7.69 20.19
N ALA A 34 8.76 -7.18 20.39
CA ALA A 34 8.26 -6.73 21.69
C ALA A 34 8.22 -7.84 22.76
N THR A 35 8.17 -9.11 22.36
CA THR A 35 8.26 -10.25 23.29
C THR A 35 9.64 -10.39 23.93
N GLY A 36 10.68 -9.81 23.34
CA GLY A 36 12.04 -9.73 23.89
C GLY A 36 12.26 -8.58 24.88
N GLY A 37 11.22 -7.80 25.18
CA GLY A 37 11.28 -6.63 26.06
C GLY A 37 11.52 -5.30 25.33
N PRO A 38 11.48 -4.17 26.06
CA PRO A 38 11.53 -2.82 25.48
C PRO A 38 12.79 -2.57 24.65
N ASP A 39 13.96 -3.01 25.12
CA ASP A 39 15.24 -2.77 24.43
C ASP A 39 15.28 -3.46 23.06
N SER A 40 14.78 -4.71 22.98
CA SER A 40 14.70 -5.46 21.71
C SER A 40 13.74 -4.80 20.72
N PHE A 41 12.61 -4.30 21.22
CA PHE A 41 11.63 -3.61 20.39
C PHE A 41 12.15 -2.28 19.86
N ASN A 42 12.74 -1.46 20.74
CA ASN A 42 13.29 -0.16 20.38
C ASN A 42 14.42 -0.30 19.35
N ALA A 43 15.34 -1.26 19.55
CA ALA A 43 16.41 -1.52 18.58
C ALA A 43 15.85 -1.92 17.18
N THR A 44 14.79 -2.72 17.16
CA THR A 44 14.13 -3.13 15.90
C THR A 44 13.40 -1.94 15.26
N LEU A 45 12.75 -1.11 16.08
CA LEU A 45 12.02 0.07 15.62
C LEU A 45 12.97 1.12 15.02
N ASP A 46 14.09 1.39 15.69
CA ASP A 46 15.14 2.31 15.22
C ASP A 46 15.68 1.89 13.84
N PHE A 47 15.84 0.58 13.62
CA PHE A 47 16.26 0.04 12.33
C PHE A 47 15.23 0.32 11.22
N VAL A 48 13.95 0.05 11.45
CA VAL A 48 12.89 0.28 10.44
C VAL A 48 12.49 1.75 10.31
N GLN A 49 13.03 2.63 11.15
CA GLN A 49 12.85 4.08 11.03
C GLN A 49 13.92 4.76 10.15
N GLN A 50 14.94 4.03 9.68
CA GLN A 50 15.96 4.60 8.79
C GLN A 50 15.33 5.15 7.50
N PRO A 51 15.93 6.19 6.87
CA PRO A 51 15.33 6.90 5.73
C PRO A 51 14.92 6.01 4.55
N ILE A 52 15.66 4.93 4.29
CA ILE A 52 15.31 3.98 3.22
C ILE A 52 13.96 3.30 3.45
N PHE A 53 13.62 3.01 4.72
CA PHE A 53 12.34 2.42 5.09
C PHE A 53 11.20 3.43 5.03
N LYS A 54 11.46 4.73 5.10
CA LYS A 54 10.44 5.77 4.86
C LYS A 54 9.95 5.80 3.42
N LEU A 55 10.85 5.59 2.46
CA LEU A 55 10.46 5.39 1.06
C LEU A 55 9.68 4.08 0.88
N ALA A 56 10.11 3.01 1.56
CA ALA A 56 9.39 1.74 1.55
C ALA A 56 7.99 1.86 2.18
N GLU A 57 7.82 2.67 3.23
CA GLU A 57 6.54 2.96 3.90
C GLU A 57 5.55 3.63 2.94
N ILE A 58 6.01 4.59 2.12
CA ILE A 58 5.18 5.23 1.09
C ILE A 58 4.81 4.25 -0.03
N ALA A 59 5.77 3.44 -0.48
CA ALA A 59 5.51 2.41 -1.49
C ALA A 59 4.50 1.36 -0.98
N LEU A 60 4.63 0.97 0.29
CA LEU A 60 3.68 0.10 0.97
C LEU A 60 2.30 0.75 1.09
N LEU A 61 2.21 2.02 1.48
CA LEU A 61 0.95 2.76 1.53
C LEU A 61 0.25 2.74 0.16
N ALA A 62 0.99 3.03 -0.92
CA ALA A 62 0.47 2.95 -2.28
C ALA A 62 -0.06 1.54 -2.61
N ALA A 63 0.68 0.50 -2.22
CA ALA A 63 0.29 -0.89 -2.45
C ALA A 63 -0.98 -1.27 -1.68
N VAL A 64 -1.09 -0.93 -0.40
CA VAL A 64 -2.28 -1.19 0.44
C VAL A 64 -3.50 -0.49 -0.13
N VAL A 65 -3.40 0.82 -0.39
CA VAL A 65 -4.50 1.65 -0.88
C VAL A 65 -4.98 1.13 -2.22
N TYR A 66 -4.08 0.92 -3.18
CA TYR A 66 -4.45 0.41 -4.48
C TYR A 66 -5.10 -0.98 -4.37
N HIS A 67 -4.51 -1.91 -3.60
CA HIS A 67 -5.05 -3.26 -3.43
C HIS A 67 -6.48 -3.25 -2.87
N ALA A 68 -6.73 -2.46 -1.82
CA ALA A 68 -8.03 -2.37 -1.19
C ALA A 68 -9.09 -1.77 -2.13
N VAL A 69 -8.80 -0.61 -2.73
CA VAL A 69 -9.77 0.11 -3.57
C VAL A 69 -10.04 -0.63 -4.88
N ASP A 70 -9.01 -1.23 -5.49
CA ASP A 70 -9.16 -2.05 -6.71
C ASP A 70 -9.94 -3.35 -6.42
N GLY A 71 -9.76 -3.94 -5.24
CA GLY A 71 -10.58 -5.05 -4.75
C GLY A 71 -12.05 -4.66 -4.60
N ILE A 72 -12.35 -3.52 -3.98
CA ILE A 72 -13.71 -2.97 -3.87
C ILE A 72 -14.33 -2.76 -5.26
N ARG A 73 -13.57 -2.25 -6.23
CA ARG A 73 -14.05 -2.09 -7.61
C ARG A 73 -14.55 -3.42 -8.18
N LEU A 74 -13.81 -4.51 -7.99
CA LEU A 74 -14.27 -5.82 -8.46
C LEU A 74 -15.55 -6.28 -7.78
N LEU A 75 -15.67 -6.06 -6.46
CA LEU A 75 -16.89 -6.40 -5.73
C LEU A 75 -18.08 -5.62 -6.31
N ILE A 76 -17.92 -4.31 -6.54
CA ILE A 76 -18.96 -3.47 -7.16
C ILE A 76 -19.35 -4.01 -8.54
N VAL A 77 -18.38 -4.23 -9.41
CA VAL A 77 -18.64 -4.71 -10.78
C VAL A 77 -19.34 -6.06 -10.78
N HIS A 78 -18.92 -6.97 -9.91
CA HIS A 78 -19.46 -8.32 -9.82
C HIS A 78 -20.87 -8.33 -9.22
N TYR A 79 -21.06 -7.73 -8.05
CA TYR A 79 -22.32 -7.81 -7.31
C TYR A 79 -23.41 -6.89 -7.87
N LEU A 80 -23.05 -5.76 -8.50
CA LEU A 80 -24.01 -4.89 -9.16
C LEU A 80 -24.21 -5.23 -10.64
N ASN A 81 -23.48 -6.21 -11.17
CA ASN A 81 -23.54 -6.64 -12.57
C ASN A 81 -23.41 -5.48 -13.58
N VAL A 82 -22.35 -4.68 -13.43
CA VAL A 82 -22.06 -3.47 -14.23
C VAL A 82 -20.73 -3.56 -15.01
N PRO A 83 -20.52 -4.62 -15.82
CA PRO A 83 -19.24 -4.84 -16.50
C PRO A 83 -18.85 -3.76 -17.52
N GLU A 84 -19.82 -3.05 -18.10
CA GLU A 84 -19.61 -1.96 -19.04
C GLU A 84 -18.90 -0.74 -18.41
N TYR A 85 -19.03 -0.55 -17.09
CA TYR A 85 -18.37 0.53 -16.35
C TYR A 85 -16.97 0.15 -15.85
N ASN A 86 -16.45 -1.04 -16.16
CA ASN A 86 -15.13 -1.49 -15.70
C ASN A 86 -14.01 -0.48 -15.99
N ARG A 87 -14.02 0.10 -17.20
CA ARG A 87 -12.98 1.04 -17.63
C ARG A 87 -13.06 2.36 -16.87
N SER A 88 -14.24 2.95 -16.73
CA SER A 88 -14.42 4.22 -16.00
C SER A 88 -14.14 4.04 -14.52
N LEU A 89 -14.63 2.96 -13.91
CA LEU A 89 -14.37 2.62 -12.52
C LEU A 89 -12.88 2.36 -12.25
N PHE A 90 -12.14 1.76 -13.18
CA PHE A 90 -10.68 1.60 -13.04
C PHE A 90 -9.95 2.95 -12.93
N TYR A 91 -10.30 3.93 -13.76
CA TYR A 91 -9.68 5.25 -13.65
C TYR A 91 -10.14 6.01 -12.40
N ALA A 92 -11.42 5.89 -12.02
CA ALA A 92 -11.92 6.49 -10.79
C ALA A 92 -11.15 5.97 -9.56
N ILE A 93 -10.98 4.65 -9.44
CA ILE A 93 -10.22 4.08 -8.31
C ILE A 93 -8.73 4.41 -8.37
N LEU A 94 -8.14 4.56 -9.57
CA LEU A 94 -6.75 5.01 -9.69
C LEU A 94 -6.58 6.43 -9.17
N VAL A 95 -7.49 7.34 -9.51
CA VAL A 95 -7.47 8.72 -9.01
C VAL A 95 -7.61 8.73 -7.48
N VAL A 96 -8.57 7.98 -6.93
CA VAL A 96 -8.75 7.84 -5.48
C VAL A 96 -7.48 7.29 -4.83
N ALA A 97 -6.88 6.24 -5.39
CA ALA A 97 -5.67 5.63 -4.84
C ALA A 97 -4.48 6.60 -4.84
N VAL A 98 -4.30 7.38 -5.92
CA VAL A 98 -3.26 8.41 -6.00
C VAL A 98 -3.50 9.51 -4.98
N ILE A 99 -4.73 10.02 -4.85
CA ILE A 99 -5.07 11.07 -3.88
C ILE A 99 -4.77 10.60 -2.45
N LEU A 100 -5.23 9.40 -2.08
CA LEU A 100 -5.00 8.85 -0.73
C LEU A 100 -3.51 8.59 -0.46
N THR A 101 -2.77 8.10 -1.47
CA THR A 101 -1.32 7.89 -1.35
C THR A 101 -0.58 9.20 -1.18
N ILE A 102 -0.95 10.26 -1.91
CA ILE A 102 -0.35 11.59 -1.74
C ILE A 102 -0.70 12.16 -0.36
N ALA A 103 -1.97 12.08 0.04
CA ALA A 103 -2.43 12.61 1.32
C ALA A 103 -1.70 11.97 2.52
N GLY A 104 -1.47 10.66 2.49
CA GLY A 104 -0.70 9.97 3.54
C GLY A 104 0.83 10.04 3.35
N GLY A 105 1.31 10.06 2.10
CA GLY A 105 2.73 10.06 1.76
C GLY A 105 3.42 11.39 1.96
N VAL A 106 2.72 12.52 1.73
CA VAL A 106 3.28 13.87 1.94
C VAL A 106 3.73 14.08 3.39
N PRO A 107 2.94 13.78 4.43
CA PRO A 107 3.41 13.84 5.82
C PRO A 107 4.66 12.99 6.07
N ILE A 108 4.73 11.78 5.52
CA ILE A 108 5.89 10.87 5.69
C ILE A 108 7.15 11.48 5.03
N LEU A 109 7.00 12.04 3.82
CA LEU A 109 8.08 12.71 3.11
C LEU A 109 8.55 13.98 3.83
N LEU A 110 7.61 14.79 4.32
CA LEU A 110 7.93 16.01 5.07
C LEU A 110 8.66 15.67 6.36
N PHE A 111 8.24 14.63 7.09
CA PHE A 111 8.95 14.13 8.27
C PHE A 111 10.37 13.66 7.94
N MET A 112 10.57 12.98 6.80
CA MET A 112 11.88 12.54 6.34
C MET A 112 12.81 13.70 5.95
N LEU A 113 12.27 14.76 5.31
CA LEU A 113 13.06 15.88 4.79
C LEU A 113 13.31 16.99 5.82
N GLY A 114 12.36 17.22 6.72
CA GLY A 114 12.34 18.35 7.64
C GLY A 114 12.87 18.02 9.03
N GLY A 115 13.74 17.01 9.17
CA GLY A 115 14.20 16.45 10.44
C GLY A 115 14.10 17.40 11.64
N GLN A 116 13.24 17.03 12.60
CA GLN A 116 12.95 17.69 13.88
C GLN A 116 11.96 18.88 13.84
N VAL A 117 10.72 18.60 14.23
CA VAL A 117 9.97 19.43 15.18
C VAL A 117 9.54 18.56 16.35
#